data_AF-A0A3P8WGN4-F1
#
_entry.id   AF-A0A3P8WGN4-F1
#
_cell.length_a   1.000
_cell.length_b   1.000
_cell.length_c   1.000
_cell.angle_alpha   90.00
_cell.angle_beta   90.00
_cell.angle_gamma   90.00
#
_symmetry.space_group_name_H-M   'P 1'
#
loop_
_entity.id
_entity.type
_entity.pdbx_description
1 polymer ?
#
loop_
_entity_poly.entity_id
_entity_poly.type
_entity_poly.pdbx_seq_one_letter_code
_entity_poly.pdbx_strand_id
1 'polypeptide(L)'
;MTLLDVWLSRSIPMCLLLQSLVLMALCFPSASMCPKGCICLRDSHLHGLNVTCSHSRLKEIPPSLPIDTVLLRLDHNHIGAVPDQIFRGLRILRELNLSYNAIEHLEEAAFAGIEATLQLLDLSHNRITSVHKDAFSRLKARVIVNDNPWHCDCTLQQAISGMAHNHEAAARVLCRSSELLDQEGRPFLAVDTDLCNLAKRTTDYAMLVTMFGWFAMVISYVVYYVRQNQEDARRHLEYLKSLPSKPKKPDEADDISTVV
;
A
#
# COMPACT_ATOMS: atom_id res chain seq x y z
N MET A 1 -29.41 -13.60 79.02
CA MET A 1 -29.13 -13.36 77.58
C MET A 1 -29.13 -14.71 76.92
N THR A 2 -30.09 -14.98 76.04
CA THR A 2 -30.31 -16.32 75.50
C THR A 2 -29.30 -16.61 74.39
N LEU A 3 -28.97 -17.89 74.16
CA LEU A 3 -28.09 -18.31 73.05
C LEU A 3 -28.58 -17.80 71.68
N LEU A 4 -29.88 -17.54 71.55
CA LEU A 4 -30.53 -16.95 70.38
C LEU A 4 -30.06 -15.51 70.12
N ASP A 5 -29.91 -14.71 71.18
CA ASP A 5 -29.53 -13.28 71.08
C ASP A 5 -28.08 -13.12 70.60
N VAL A 6 -27.19 -14.01 71.04
CA VAL A 6 -25.78 -14.03 70.61
C VAL A 6 -25.65 -14.52 69.16
N TRP A 7 -26.50 -15.47 68.76
CA TRP A 7 -26.54 -15.99 67.39
C TRP A 7 -27.09 -14.97 66.39
N LEU A 8 -28.16 -14.24 66.75
CA LEU A 8 -28.66 -13.11 65.95
C LEU A 8 -27.65 -11.97 65.89
N SER A 9 -27.02 -11.60 67.02
CA SER A 9 -26.02 -10.52 67.09
C SER A 9 -24.81 -10.73 66.16
N ARG A 10 -24.41 -11.98 65.92
CA ARG A 10 -23.28 -12.33 65.03
C ARG A 10 -23.69 -12.52 63.57
N SER A 11 -24.93 -12.94 63.32
CA SER A 11 -25.44 -13.22 61.97
C SER A 11 -25.83 -11.95 61.22
N ILE A 12 -26.38 -10.96 61.92
CA ILE A 12 -26.79 -9.67 61.35
C ILE A 12 -25.60 -8.88 60.75
N PRO A 13 -24.46 -8.65 61.45
CA PRO A 13 -23.34 -7.90 60.88
C PRO A 13 -22.68 -8.65 59.71
N MET A 14 -22.65 -9.98 59.74
CA MET A 14 -22.13 -10.77 58.63
C MET A 14 -23.02 -10.66 57.39
N CYS A 15 -24.35 -10.66 57.59
CA CYS A 15 -25.33 -10.46 56.52
C CYS A 15 -25.26 -9.04 55.94
N LEU A 16 -25.09 -8.02 56.78
CA LEU A 16 -24.90 -6.62 56.34
C LEU A 16 -23.59 -6.43 55.57
N LEU A 17 -22.50 -7.10 55.98
CA LEU A 17 -21.24 -7.10 55.25
C LEU A 17 -21.38 -7.77 53.88
N LEU A 18 -22.05 -8.92 53.82
CA LEU A 18 -22.35 -9.61 52.55
C LEU A 18 -23.23 -8.77 51.63
N GLN A 19 -24.28 -8.12 52.17
CA GLN A 19 -25.12 -7.20 51.42
C GLN A 19 -24.31 -6.00 50.91
N SER A 20 -23.42 -5.43 51.71
CA SER A 20 -22.54 -4.33 51.29
C SER A 20 -21.54 -4.76 50.22
N LEU A 21 -20.98 -5.97 50.30
CA LEU A 21 -20.10 -6.55 49.30
C LEU A 21 -20.83 -6.84 47.99
N VAL A 22 -22.06 -7.35 48.06
CA VAL A 22 -22.92 -7.58 46.89
C VAL A 22 -23.35 -6.27 46.26
N LEU A 23 -23.70 -5.25 47.05
CA LEU A 23 -23.97 -3.88 46.58
C LEU A 23 -22.73 -3.27 45.90
N MET A 24 -21.54 -3.43 46.47
CA MET A 24 -20.29 -2.99 45.84
C MET A 24 -20.00 -3.75 44.55
N ALA A 25 -20.23 -5.07 44.51
CA ALA A 25 -20.07 -5.89 43.31
C ALA A 25 -21.08 -5.53 42.20
N LEU A 26 -22.32 -5.20 42.56
CA LEU A 26 -23.35 -4.71 41.65
C LEU A 26 -23.12 -3.25 41.23
N CYS A 27 -22.37 -2.48 42.03
CA CYS A 27 -21.99 -1.09 41.77
C CYS A 27 -20.64 -0.96 41.06
N PHE A 28 -19.99 -2.07 40.69
CA PHE A 28 -19.07 -2.07 39.55
C PHE A 28 -19.92 -2.26 38.30
N PRO A 29 -20.43 -1.20 37.65
CA PRO A 29 -20.81 -1.35 36.26
C PRO A 29 -19.57 -1.91 35.58
N SER A 30 -19.72 -3.05 34.90
CA SER A 30 -18.71 -3.70 34.07
C SER A 30 -17.84 -2.61 33.49
N ALA A 31 -16.60 -2.46 33.99
CA ALA A 31 -15.77 -1.32 33.65
C ALA A 31 -15.77 -1.23 32.13
N SER A 32 -16.42 -0.21 31.59
CA SER A 32 -16.45 -0.01 30.16
C SER A 32 -14.99 0.09 29.77
N MET A 33 -14.50 -0.91 29.04
CA MET A 33 -13.10 -1.01 28.60
C MET A 33 -12.85 0.09 27.58
N CYS A 34 -12.86 1.33 28.06
CA CYS A 34 -12.53 2.51 27.31
C CYS A 34 -11.00 2.63 27.36
N PRO A 35 -10.34 2.81 26.21
CA PRO A 35 -8.90 2.98 26.19
C PRO A 35 -8.46 4.19 27.01
N LYS A 36 -7.24 4.14 27.57
CA LYS A 36 -6.66 5.28 28.29
C LYS A 36 -6.54 6.49 27.35
N GLY A 37 -7.02 7.64 27.79
CA GLY A 37 -7.07 8.87 26.98
C GLY A 37 -8.32 9.00 26.11
N CYS A 38 -9.16 7.97 26.03
CA CYS A 38 -10.42 8.04 25.30
C CYS A 38 -11.60 8.28 26.22
N ILE A 39 -12.62 8.91 25.66
CA ILE A 39 -13.93 9.15 26.27
C ILE A 39 -14.94 8.29 25.51
N CYS A 40 -15.62 7.41 26.23
CA CYS A 40 -16.61 6.50 25.68
C CYS A 40 -17.99 6.90 26.20
N LEU A 41 -18.83 7.44 25.32
CA LEU A 41 -20.19 7.87 25.65
C LEU A 41 -21.19 6.94 24.99
N ARG A 42 -22.13 6.41 25.79
CA ARG A 42 -23.27 5.67 25.27
C ARG A 42 -24.35 6.67 24.90
N ASP A 43 -24.70 6.70 23.63
CA ASP A 43 -25.79 7.54 23.13
C ASP A 43 -27.09 6.71 23.16
N SER A 44 -28.22 7.35 23.49
CA SER A 44 -29.53 6.68 23.49
C SER A 44 -30.18 6.67 22.10
N HIS A 45 -29.77 7.59 21.22
CA HIS A 45 -30.26 7.69 19.83
C HIS A 45 -29.40 6.87 18.86
N LEU A 46 -28.11 6.78 19.13
CA LEU A 46 -27.22 5.86 18.45
C LEU A 46 -27.30 4.52 19.17
N HIS A 47 -27.74 3.45 18.51
CA HIS A 47 -27.71 2.09 19.05
C HIS A 47 -26.26 1.56 19.21
N GLY A 48 -25.44 2.23 20.02
CA GLY A 48 -24.04 1.92 20.22
C GLY A 48 -23.26 2.99 20.98
N LEU A 49 -21.94 2.96 20.84
CA LEU A 49 -20.99 3.75 21.61
C LEU A 49 -20.28 4.78 20.70
N ASN A 50 -20.16 6.00 21.20
CA ASN A 50 -19.31 7.04 20.63
C ASN A 50 -17.98 7.06 21.39
N VAL A 51 -16.89 6.73 20.69
CA VAL A 51 -15.54 6.68 21.25
C VAL A 51 -14.74 7.84 20.68
N THR A 52 -14.41 8.79 21.55
CA THR A 52 -13.63 9.98 21.20
C THR A 52 -12.28 9.94 21.90
N CYS A 53 -11.20 9.91 21.12
CA CYS A 53 -9.81 9.85 21.56
C CYS A 53 -8.98 11.03 20.99
N SER A 54 -9.64 12.14 20.65
CA SER A 54 -9.01 13.28 20.00
C SER A 54 -7.97 13.94 20.92
N HIS A 55 -6.88 14.49 20.37
CA HIS A 55 -5.82 15.18 21.13
C HIS A 55 -5.12 14.36 22.23
N SER A 56 -5.16 13.03 22.13
CA SER A 56 -4.62 12.12 23.14
C SER A 56 -3.14 11.77 22.95
N ARG A 57 -2.47 12.41 21.97
CA ARG A 57 -1.07 12.16 21.60
C ARG A 57 -0.78 10.69 21.28
N LEU A 58 -1.79 9.98 20.75
CA LEU A 58 -1.67 8.57 20.39
C LEU A 58 -0.69 8.41 19.23
N LYS A 59 0.25 7.47 19.35
CA LYS A 59 1.16 7.09 18.27
C LYS A 59 0.62 5.95 17.41
N GLU A 60 -0.32 5.19 17.98
CA GLU A 60 -0.91 3.99 17.39
C GLU A 60 -2.38 3.92 17.79
N ILE A 61 -3.16 3.18 17.00
CA ILE A 61 -4.57 2.93 17.28
C ILE A 61 -4.66 1.94 18.45
N PRO A 62 -5.41 2.24 19.53
CA PRO A 62 -5.52 1.35 20.67
C PRO A 62 -6.18 0.02 20.26
N PRO A 63 -5.59 -1.15 20.58
CA PRO A 63 -6.12 -2.45 20.15
C PRO A 63 -7.41 -2.85 20.88
N SER A 64 -7.67 -2.26 22.05
CA SER A 64 -8.82 -2.56 22.90
C SER A 64 -9.96 -1.57 22.68
N LEU A 65 -10.55 -1.55 21.49
CA LEU A 65 -11.73 -0.75 21.20
C LEU A 65 -13.03 -1.53 21.50
N PRO A 66 -14.05 -0.90 22.11
CA PRO A 66 -15.33 -1.56 22.37
C PRO A 66 -16.01 -2.02 21.06
N ILE A 67 -16.51 -3.25 21.03
CA ILE A 67 -17.15 -3.85 19.85
C ILE A 67 -18.42 -3.08 19.43
N ASP A 68 -19.10 -2.46 20.40
CA ASP A 68 -20.32 -1.67 20.19
C ASP A 68 -20.04 -0.24 19.65
N THR A 69 -18.83 0.04 19.18
CA THR A 69 -18.46 1.38 18.68
C THR A 69 -19.11 1.66 17.33
N VAL A 70 -19.86 2.77 17.27
CA VAL A 70 -20.52 3.26 16.05
C VAL A 70 -19.79 4.47 15.48
N LEU A 71 -19.27 5.34 16.34
CA LEU A 71 -18.47 6.51 15.96
C LEU A 71 -17.10 6.40 16.64
N LEU A 72 -16.04 6.49 15.85
CA LEU A 72 -14.67 6.46 16.33
C LEU A 72 -13.93 7.71 15.86
N ARG A 73 -13.56 8.56 16.82
CA ARG A 73 -12.78 9.78 16.58
C ARG A 73 -11.38 9.62 17.15
N LEU A 74 -10.39 9.59 16.26
CA LEU A 74 -8.97 9.48 16.55
C LEU A 74 -8.20 10.68 15.96
N ASP A 75 -8.90 11.78 15.70
CA ASP A 75 -8.34 12.98 15.09
C ASP A 75 -7.34 13.71 16.01
N HIS A 76 -6.47 14.52 15.41
CA HIS A 76 -5.46 15.32 16.14
C HIS A 76 -4.55 14.46 17.04
N ASN A 77 -4.07 13.33 16.51
CA ASN A 77 -3.11 12.45 17.16
C ASN A 77 -1.81 12.38 16.34
N HIS A 78 -0.92 11.43 16.66
CA HIS A 78 0.37 11.21 15.99
C HIS A 78 0.44 9.79 15.42
N ILE A 79 -0.70 9.27 14.95
CA ILE A 79 -0.78 7.91 14.41
C ILE A 79 0.01 7.86 13.10
N GLY A 80 0.99 6.95 13.01
CA GLY A 80 1.89 6.85 11.85
C GLY A 80 1.45 5.84 10.78
N ALA A 81 0.71 4.80 11.17
CA ALA A 81 0.25 3.75 10.26
C ALA A 81 -1.09 3.18 10.71
N VAL A 82 -1.84 2.63 9.75
CA VAL A 82 -3.07 1.86 10.03
C VAL A 82 -2.81 0.40 9.67
N PRO A 83 -2.64 -0.48 10.68
CA PRO A 83 -2.35 -1.89 10.44
C PRO A 83 -3.58 -2.65 9.94
N ASP A 84 -3.32 -3.79 9.32
CA ASP A 84 -4.36 -4.70 8.83
C ASP A 84 -5.35 -5.12 9.91
N GLN A 85 -6.64 -5.16 9.54
CA GLN A 85 -7.72 -5.72 10.36
C GLN A 85 -7.89 -5.08 11.76
N ILE A 86 -7.29 -3.92 12.04
CA ILE A 86 -7.37 -3.26 13.35
C ILE A 86 -8.82 -2.92 13.75
N PHE A 87 -9.69 -2.70 12.75
CA PHE A 87 -11.10 -2.39 12.96
C PHE A 87 -12.04 -3.61 12.80
N ARG A 88 -11.52 -4.81 12.57
CA ARG A 88 -12.32 -6.01 12.23
C ARG A 88 -13.41 -6.36 13.27
N GLY A 89 -13.20 -5.99 14.53
CA GLY A 89 -14.17 -6.18 15.61
C GLY A 89 -15.34 -5.20 15.59
N LEU A 90 -15.20 -4.04 14.94
CA LEU A 90 -16.13 -2.91 15.01
C LEU A 90 -17.22 -3.01 13.94
N ARG A 91 -17.99 -4.10 13.96
CA ARG A 91 -18.94 -4.47 12.87
C ARG A 91 -20.11 -3.52 12.67
N ILE A 92 -20.30 -2.56 13.56
CA ILE A 92 -21.37 -1.55 13.47
C ILE A 92 -20.82 -0.14 13.33
N LEU A 93 -19.51 -0.01 13.06
CA LEU A 93 -18.84 1.27 12.87
C LEU A 93 -19.40 1.95 11.61
N ARG A 94 -19.85 3.19 11.80
CA ARG A 94 -20.39 4.05 10.74
C ARG A 94 -19.47 5.19 10.39
N GLU A 95 -18.74 5.72 11.38
CA GLU A 95 -17.93 6.92 11.21
C GLU A 95 -16.55 6.69 11.79
N LEU A 96 -15.51 6.84 10.96
CA LEU A 96 -14.11 6.76 11.36
C LEU A 96 -13.40 8.05 10.99
N ASN A 97 -12.97 8.80 11.99
CA ASN A 97 -12.19 10.02 11.81
C ASN A 97 -10.74 9.79 12.26
N LEU A 98 -9.82 9.82 11.29
CA LEU A 98 -8.37 9.73 11.45
C LEU A 98 -7.67 11.00 10.94
N SER A 99 -8.41 12.10 10.76
CA SER A 99 -7.85 13.35 10.26
C SER A 99 -6.81 13.96 11.21
N TYR A 100 -5.95 14.84 10.70
CA TYR A 100 -4.92 15.52 11.51
C TYR A 100 -4.04 14.53 12.28
N ASN A 101 -3.56 13.49 11.60
CA ASN A 101 -2.59 12.53 12.12
C ASN A 101 -1.29 12.59 11.29
N ALA A 102 -0.40 11.63 11.51
CA ALA A 102 0.86 11.52 10.77
C ALA A 102 0.90 10.23 9.94
N ILE A 103 -0.25 9.78 9.42
CA ILE A 103 -0.35 8.49 8.75
C ILE A 103 0.43 8.56 7.43
N GLU A 104 1.44 7.71 7.29
CA GLU A 104 2.26 7.57 6.08
C GLU A 104 1.90 6.29 5.33
N HIS A 105 1.60 5.21 6.07
CA HIS A 105 1.33 3.90 5.50
C HIS A 105 -0.07 3.40 5.88
N LEU A 106 -0.79 2.96 4.85
CA LEU A 106 -2.08 2.29 4.96
C LEU A 106 -1.92 0.87 4.40
N GLU A 107 -2.09 -0.13 5.26
CA GLU A 107 -2.01 -1.53 4.84
C GLU A 107 -3.20 -1.93 3.94
N GLU A 108 -3.02 -2.96 3.10
CA GLU A 108 -3.99 -3.37 2.08
C GLU A 108 -5.37 -3.72 2.69
N ALA A 109 -5.39 -4.34 3.87
CA ALA A 109 -6.59 -4.78 4.57
C ALA A 109 -6.85 -3.95 5.84
N ALA A 110 -6.39 -2.69 5.88
CA ALA A 110 -6.59 -1.78 7.01
C ALA A 110 -8.07 -1.63 7.42
N PHE A 111 -8.99 -1.60 6.45
CA PHE A 111 -10.43 -1.44 6.67
C PHE A 111 -11.22 -2.75 6.59
N ALA A 112 -10.54 -3.89 6.62
CA ALA A 112 -11.20 -5.19 6.56
C ALA A 112 -12.11 -5.43 7.77
N GLY A 113 -13.36 -5.80 7.52
CA GLY A 113 -14.39 -6.07 8.52
C GLY A 113 -15.35 -4.91 8.81
N ILE A 114 -15.09 -3.71 8.26
CA ILE A 114 -15.98 -2.53 8.40
C ILE A 114 -16.51 -2.00 7.06
N GLU A 115 -16.17 -2.65 5.94
CA GLU A 115 -16.42 -2.12 4.59
C GLU A 115 -17.91 -1.95 4.27
N ALA A 116 -18.75 -2.81 4.86
CA ALA A 116 -20.18 -2.83 4.63
C ALA A 116 -20.96 -1.82 5.51
N THR A 117 -20.42 -1.44 6.66
CA THR A 117 -21.13 -0.60 7.64
C THR A 117 -20.62 0.84 7.67
N LEU A 118 -19.38 1.06 7.25
CA LEU A 118 -18.77 2.38 7.25
C LEU A 118 -19.51 3.31 6.28
N GLN A 119 -19.83 4.50 6.75
CA GLN A 119 -20.54 5.55 6.02
C GLN A 119 -19.63 6.74 5.74
N LEU A 120 -18.69 7.04 6.64
CA LEU A 120 -17.70 8.09 6.49
C LEU A 120 -16.33 7.62 6.97
N LEU A 121 -15.32 7.86 6.15
CA LEU A 121 -13.91 7.70 6.48
C LEU A 121 -13.20 9.03 6.21
N ASP A 122 -12.63 9.64 7.25
CA ASP A 122 -11.84 10.85 7.12
C ASP A 122 -10.36 10.57 7.39
N LEU A 123 -9.54 10.71 6.35
CA LEU A 123 -8.09 10.59 6.34
C LEU A 123 -7.42 11.92 5.98
N SER A 124 -8.15 13.04 6.01
CA SER A 124 -7.61 14.35 5.64
C SER A 124 -6.49 14.81 6.56
N HIS A 125 -5.62 15.70 6.08
CA HIS A 125 -4.51 16.25 6.87
C HIS A 125 -3.61 15.17 7.48
N ASN A 126 -3.16 14.24 6.64
CA ASN A 126 -2.21 13.18 6.99
C ASN A 126 -0.94 13.29 6.12
N ARG A 127 -0.10 12.26 6.11
CA ARG A 127 1.16 12.20 5.35
C ARG A 127 1.17 11.08 4.31
N ILE A 128 -0.02 10.68 3.84
CA ILE A 128 -0.16 9.55 2.94
C ILE A 128 0.37 9.94 1.56
N THR A 129 1.34 9.18 1.06
CA THR A 129 1.91 9.37 -0.28
C THR A 129 1.24 8.49 -1.31
N SER A 130 0.98 7.22 -0.97
CA SER A 130 0.43 6.23 -1.89
C SER A 130 -0.43 5.24 -1.13
N VAL A 131 -1.39 4.64 -1.82
CA VAL A 131 -2.28 3.61 -1.28
C VAL A 131 -2.35 2.44 -2.23
N HIS A 132 -2.70 1.26 -1.72
CA HIS A 132 -2.96 0.12 -2.58
C HIS A 132 -4.17 0.41 -3.49
N LYS A 133 -4.13 -0.09 -4.73
CA LYS A 133 -5.19 0.10 -5.74
C LYS A 133 -6.59 -0.32 -5.26
N ASP A 134 -6.65 -1.26 -4.31
CA ASP A 134 -7.88 -1.82 -3.76
C ASP A 134 -8.24 -1.28 -2.36
N ALA A 135 -7.45 -0.33 -1.83
CA ALA A 135 -7.62 0.17 -0.46
C ALA A 135 -9.03 0.74 -0.20
N PHE A 136 -9.63 1.36 -1.22
CA PHE A 136 -10.96 1.97 -1.13
C PHE A 136 -12.02 1.26 -1.98
N SER A 137 -11.66 0.29 -2.83
CA SER A 137 -12.57 -0.32 -3.81
C SER A 137 -13.73 -1.08 -3.17
N ARG A 138 -13.52 -1.61 -1.96
CA ARG A 138 -14.53 -2.34 -1.20
C ARG A 138 -15.40 -1.44 -0.31
N LEU A 139 -14.99 -0.20 -0.08
CA LEU A 139 -15.69 0.72 0.82
C LEU A 139 -16.85 1.38 0.08
N LYS A 140 -18.05 1.31 0.68
CA LYS A 140 -19.22 2.07 0.22
C LYS A 140 -19.35 3.44 0.90
N ALA A 141 -18.42 3.74 1.80
CA ALA A 141 -18.37 4.95 2.59
C ALA A 141 -18.00 6.18 1.75
N ARG A 142 -18.34 7.37 2.24
CA ARG A 142 -17.72 8.61 1.81
C ARG A 142 -16.30 8.69 2.37
N VAL A 143 -15.31 8.66 1.49
CA VAL A 143 -13.89 8.73 1.86
C VAL A 143 -13.37 10.14 1.59
N ILE A 144 -12.79 10.76 2.61
CA ILE A 144 -12.21 12.11 2.57
C ILE A 144 -10.69 11.97 2.72
N VAL A 145 -9.93 12.39 1.70
CA VAL A 145 -8.48 12.14 1.57
C VAL A 145 -7.67 13.40 1.18
N ASN A 146 -8.28 14.57 1.29
CA ASN A 146 -7.61 15.85 0.99
C ASN A 146 -6.43 16.12 1.93
N ASP A 147 -5.59 17.09 1.55
CA ASP A 147 -4.46 17.56 2.37
C ASP A 147 -3.49 16.45 2.78
N ASN A 148 -3.15 15.60 1.82
CA ASN A 148 -2.12 14.58 1.92
C ASN A 148 -1.09 14.77 0.79
N PRO A 149 0.19 14.43 1.01
CA PRO A 149 1.26 14.58 0.02
C PRO A 149 1.22 13.47 -1.05
N TRP A 150 0.11 13.39 -1.79
CA TRP A 150 -0.13 12.32 -2.76
C TRP A 150 0.94 12.26 -3.85
N HIS A 151 1.44 11.06 -4.09
CA HIS A 151 2.22 10.68 -5.26
C HIS A 151 1.25 10.17 -6.33
N CYS A 152 1.09 10.95 -7.39
CA CYS A 152 0.13 10.65 -8.45
C CYS A 152 0.75 9.75 -9.51
N ASP A 153 0.35 8.48 -9.46
CA ASP A 153 0.73 7.40 -10.35
C ASP A 153 -0.52 6.61 -10.80
N CYS A 154 -0.31 5.49 -11.50
CA CYS A 154 -1.40 4.60 -11.91
C CYS A 154 -2.11 3.92 -10.71
N THR A 155 -1.39 3.63 -9.62
CA THR A 155 -1.99 2.94 -8.45
C THR A 155 -2.99 3.84 -7.73
N LEU A 156 -2.65 5.12 -7.56
CA LEU A 156 -3.55 6.12 -7.02
C LEU A 156 -4.77 6.34 -7.93
N GLN A 157 -4.58 6.36 -9.26
CA GLN A 157 -5.69 6.46 -10.21
C GLN A 157 -6.72 5.33 -10.01
N GLN A 158 -6.24 4.10 -9.84
CA GLN A 158 -7.09 2.95 -9.59
C GLN A 158 -7.79 3.05 -8.22
N ALA A 159 -7.06 3.39 -7.16
CA ALA A 159 -7.62 3.56 -5.83
C ALA A 159 -8.73 4.62 -5.78
N ILE A 160 -8.53 5.77 -6.44
CA ILE A 160 -9.50 6.85 -6.51
C ILE A 160 -10.70 6.49 -7.39
N SER A 161 -10.49 5.74 -8.48
CA SER A 161 -11.60 5.25 -9.31
C SER A 161 -12.56 4.35 -8.52
N GLY A 162 -12.05 3.63 -7.51
CA GLY A 162 -12.87 2.86 -6.58
C GLY A 162 -13.78 3.70 -5.68
N MET A 163 -13.50 4.98 -5.48
CA MET A 163 -14.27 5.91 -4.64
C MET A 163 -15.47 6.56 -5.37
N ALA A 164 -15.89 6.00 -6.51
CA ALA A 164 -16.85 6.58 -7.46
C ALA A 164 -18.23 6.99 -6.89
N HIS A 165 -18.61 6.59 -5.67
CA HIS A 165 -19.85 7.04 -5.02
C HIS A 165 -19.81 8.50 -4.52
N ASN A 166 -18.65 9.17 -4.50
CA ASN A 166 -18.54 10.59 -4.14
C ASN A 166 -17.52 11.32 -5.04
N HIS A 167 -17.95 11.69 -6.27
CA HIS A 167 -17.11 12.45 -7.21
C HIS A 167 -16.51 13.74 -6.62
N GLU A 168 -17.14 14.35 -5.61
CA GLU A 168 -16.64 15.57 -4.96
C GLU A 168 -15.40 15.37 -4.06
N ALA A 169 -15.19 14.17 -3.51
CA ALA A 169 -14.06 13.90 -2.64
C ALA A 169 -12.76 13.68 -3.43
N ALA A 170 -12.87 12.97 -4.56
CA ALA A 170 -11.77 12.77 -5.49
C ALA A 170 -11.26 14.09 -6.10
N ALA A 171 -12.15 15.07 -6.31
CA ALA A 171 -11.80 16.36 -6.93
C ALA A 171 -10.85 17.22 -6.08
N ARG A 172 -10.75 16.94 -4.76
CA ARG A 172 -9.89 17.68 -3.82
C ARG A 172 -8.54 17.01 -3.56
N VAL A 173 -8.23 15.92 -4.29
CA VAL A 173 -6.91 15.29 -4.23
C VAL A 173 -5.93 16.14 -5.03
N LEU A 174 -4.94 16.71 -4.36
CA LEU A 174 -3.86 17.49 -4.96
C LEU A 174 -2.60 16.63 -5.05
N CYS A 175 -2.02 16.56 -6.24
CA CYS A 175 -0.77 15.85 -6.46
C CYS A 175 0.40 16.65 -5.88
N ARG A 176 1.18 16.07 -4.96
CA ARG A 176 2.42 16.67 -4.46
C ARG A 176 3.62 16.30 -5.32
N SER A 177 3.65 15.07 -5.81
CA SER A 177 4.66 14.54 -6.73
C SER A 177 3.99 13.63 -7.75
N SER A 178 4.61 13.41 -8.91
CA SER A 178 4.14 12.46 -9.92
C SER A 178 5.33 11.97 -10.74
N GLU A 179 5.19 10.81 -11.40
CA GLU A 179 6.12 10.38 -12.44
C GLU A 179 6.17 11.36 -13.63
N LEU A 180 5.15 12.20 -13.78
CA LEU A 180 5.10 13.27 -14.77
C LEU A 180 5.44 14.63 -14.14
N LEU A 181 6.53 15.25 -14.62
CA LEU A 181 7.03 16.56 -14.16
C LEU A 181 5.99 17.71 -14.20
N ASP A 182 4.93 17.60 -15.00
CA ASP A 182 3.92 18.67 -15.18
C ASP A 182 2.69 18.57 -14.24
N GLN A 183 2.66 17.60 -13.31
CA GLN A 183 1.47 17.29 -12.50
C GLN A 183 1.56 17.75 -11.03
N GLU A 184 2.65 18.36 -10.61
CA GLU A 184 2.77 18.89 -9.24
C GLU A 184 1.83 20.07 -9.00
N GLY A 185 1.04 20.01 -7.92
CA GLY A 185 0.13 21.06 -7.48
C GLY A 185 -1.21 21.11 -8.23
N ARG A 186 -1.48 20.19 -9.15
CA ARG A 186 -2.76 20.12 -9.88
C ARG A 186 -3.75 19.19 -9.17
N PRO A 187 -5.07 19.47 -9.27
CA PRO A 187 -6.09 18.54 -8.81
C PRO A 187 -6.12 17.31 -9.71
N PHE A 188 -6.24 16.13 -9.11
CA PHE A 188 -6.15 14.84 -9.80
C PHE A 188 -7.18 14.71 -10.95
N LEU A 189 -8.40 15.21 -10.77
CA LEU A 189 -9.48 15.15 -11.77
C LEU A 189 -9.35 16.14 -12.95
N ALA A 190 -8.43 17.10 -12.90
CA ALA A 190 -8.15 17.96 -14.06
C ALA A 190 -7.20 17.28 -15.07
N VAL A 191 -6.75 16.07 -14.76
CA VAL A 191 -5.82 15.31 -15.57
C VAL A 191 -6.62 14.37 -16.47
N ASP A 192 -6.97 14.85 -17.66
CA ASP A 192 -7.65 14.09 -18.73
C ASP A 192 -6.75 12.99 -19.36
N THR A 193 -5.60 12.70 -18.74
CA THR A 193 -4.63 11.72 -19.22
C THR A 193 -4.65 10.48 -18.32
N ASP A 194 -4.95 9.32 -18.90
CA ASP A 194 -4.77 8.03 -18.24
C ASP A 194 -3.29 7.80 -17.87
N LEU A 195 -2.95 7.99 -16.59
CA LEU A 195 -1.61 7.73 -16.07
C LEU A 195 -1.21 6.26 -16.29
N CYS A 196 -2.17 5.34 -16.18
CA CYS A 196 -1.95 3.91 -16.40
C CYS A 196 -1.53 3.57 -17.84
N ASN A 197 -2.11 4.23 -18.84
CA ASN A 197 -1.75 4.00 -20.25
C ASN A 197 -0.43 4.68 -20.60
N LEU A 198 -0.13 5.80 -19.95
CA LEU A 198 1.10 6.54 -20.17
C LEU A 198 2.33 5.82 -19.58
N ALA A 199 2.22 5.26 -18.38
CA ALA A 199 3.27 4.45 -17.77
C ALA A 199 3.66 3.28 -18.70
N LYS A 200 2.68 2.56 -19.26
CA LYS A 200 2.92 1.48 -20.23
C LYS A 200 3.60 1.97 -21.51
N ARG A 201 3.22 3.15 -22.01
CA ARG A 201 3.77 3.69 -23.26
C ARG A 201 5.24 4.09 -23.11
N THR A 202 5.64 4.66 -21.97
CA THR A 202 7.04 5.05 -21.73
C THR A 202 7.96 3.83 -21.58
N THR A 203 7.51 2.75 -20.95
CA THR A 203 8.27 1.49 -20.84
C THR A 203 8.47 0.81 -22.20
N ASP A 204 7.47 0.84 -23.08
CA ASP A 204 7.58 0.26 -24.42
C ASP A 204 8.65 1.00 -25.26
N TYR A 205 8.68 2.34 -25.23
CA TYR A 205 9.71 3.12 -25.92
C TYR A 205 11.11 2.87 -25.36
N ALA A 206 11.27 2.82 -24.02
CA ALA A 206 12.55 2.55 -23.39
C ALA A 206 13.07 1.15 -23.75
N MET A 207 12.19 0.14 -23.74
CA MET A 207 12.53 -1.22 -24.14
C MET A 207 12.92 -1.29 -25.62
N LEU A 208 12.21 -0.58 -26.51
CA LEU A 208 12.59 -0.50 -27.94
C LEU A 208 13.96 0.16 -28.14
N VAL A 209 14.24 1.28 -27.45
CA VAL A 209 15.53 1.97 -27.56
C VAL A 209 16.68 1.06 -27.09
N THR A 210 16.51 0.37 -25.96
CA THR A 210 17.52 -0.59 -25.48
C THR A 210 17.71 -1.78 -26.41
N MET A 211 16.63 -2.29 -27.02
CA MET A 211 16.67 -3.35 -28.01
C MET A 211 17.45 -2.93 -29.27
N PHE A 212 17.13 -1.76 -29.84
CA PHE A 212 17.86 -1.22 -30.99
C PHE A 212 19.32 -0.93 -30.67
N GLY A 213 19.62 -0.41 -29.48
CA GLY A 213 20.99 -0.19 -29.01
C GLY A 213 21.79 -1.49 -28.91
N TRP A 214 21.18 -2.56 -28.38
CA TRP A 214 21.80 -3.87 -28.28
C TRP A 214 22.02 -4.50 -29.66
N PHE A 215 21.03 -4.46 -30.55
CA PHE A 215 21.19 -4.94 -31.92
C PHE A 215 22.27 -4.19 -32.67
N ALA A 216 22.33 -2.86 -32.55
CA ALA A 216 23.40 -2.07 -33.15
C ALA A 216 24.77 -2.50 -32.62
N MET A 217 24.92 -2.67 -31.29
CA MET A 217 26.16 -3.16 -30.68
C MET A 217 26.58 -4.53 -31.22
N VAL A 218 25.65 -5.49 -31.26
CA VAL A 218 25.91 -6.85 -31.74
C VAL A 218 26.27 -6.86 -33.23
N ILE A 219 25.53 -6.12 -34.06
CA ILE A 219 25.82 -5.98 -35.49
C ILE A 219 27.20 -5.36 -35.68
N SER A 220 27.53 -4.29 -34.96
CA SER A 220 28.87 -3.67 -35.00
C SER A 220 29.97 -4.65 -34.58
N TYR A 221 29.76 -5.43 -33.53
CA TYR A 221 30.70 -6.45 -33.07
C TYR A 221 30.92 -7.56 -34.12
N VAL A 222 29.84 -8.07 -34.72
CA VAL A 222 29.93 -9.10 -35.77
C VAL A 222 30.64 -8.56 -37.01
N VAL A 223 30.30 -7.35 -37.46
CA VAL A 223 30.99 -6.71 -38.60
C VAL A 223 32.46 -6.51 -38.31
N TYR A 224 32.81 -6.05 -37.11
CA TYR A 224 34.19 -5.93 -36.65
C TYR A 224 34.92 -7.28 -36.66
N TYR A 225 34.32 -8.31 -36.08
CA TYR A 225 34.90 -9.65 -36.01
C TYR A 225 35.12 -10.28 -37.40
N VAL A 226 34.16 -10.11 -38.33
CA VAL A 226 34.29 -10.59 -39.71
C VAL A 226 35.39 -9.83 -40.45
N ARG A 227 35.44 -8.50 -40.32
CA ARG A 227 36.51 -7.67 -40.92
C ARG A 227 37.88 -8.11 -40.41
N GLN A 228 38.01 -8.28 -39.09
CA GLN A 228 39.24 -8.73 -38.44
C GLN A 228 39.69 -10.10 -38.97
N ASN A 229 38.80 -11.09 -39.00
CA ASN A 229 39.11 -12.42 -39.51
C ASN A 229 39.47 -12.43 -41.00
N GLN A 230 38.85 -11.57 -41.81
CA GLN A 230 39.20 -11.41 -43.23
C GLN A 230 40.62 -10.83 -43.39
N GLU A 231 41.00 -9.85 -42.56
CA GLU A 231 42.34 -9.27 -42.56
C GLU A 231 43.41 -10.28 -42.11
N ASP A 232 43.12 -11.09 -41.08
CA ASP A 232 44.02 -12.15 -40.63
C ASP A 232 44.19 -13.24 -41.70
N ALA A 233 43.10 -13.71 -42.31
CA ALA A 233 43.17 -14.71 -43.39
C ALA A 233 43.96 -14.20 -44.61
N ARG A 234 43.81 -12.90 -44.96
CA ARG A 234 44.56 -12.27 -46.04
C ARG A 234 46.06 -12.26 -45.76
N ARG A 235 46.46 -11.89 -44.53
CA ARG A 235 47.87 -11.91 -44.09
C ARG A 235 48.47 -13.31 -44.15
N HIS A 236 47.74 -14.34 -43.70
CA HIS A 236 48.21 -15.73 -43.78
C HIS A 236 48.43 -16.20 -45.23
N LEU A 237 47.56 -15.81 -46.16
CA LEU A 237 47.71 -16.17 -47.57
C LEU A 237 48.93 -15.50 -48.22
N GLU A 238 49.20 -14.24 -47.86
CA GLU A 238 50.39 -13.51 -48.32
C GLU A 238 51.69 -14.14 -47.76
N TYR A 239 51.69 -14.59 -46.51
CA TYR A 239 52.80 -15.36 -45.93
C TYR A 239 53.02 -16.69 -46.67
N LEU A 240 51.97 -17.42 -47.01
CA LEU A 240 52.08 -18.67 -47.75
C LEU A 240 52.66 -18.46 -49.17
N LYS A 241 52.36 -17.31 -49.80
CA LYS A 241 52.90 -16.95 -51.11
C LYS A 241 54.38 -16.54 -51.09
N SER A 242 54.87 -16.02 -49.95
CA SER A 242 56.28 -15.62 -49.83
C SER A 242 57.22 -16.78 -49.51
N LEU A 243 56.67 -17.95 -49.18
CA LEU A 243 57.47 -19.17 -49.01
C LEU A 243 58.08 -19.60 -50.35
N PRO A 244 59.39 -19.92 -50.40
CA PRO A 244 60.05 -20.33 -51.63
C PRO A 244 59.44 -21.64 -52.14
N SER A 245 58.97 -21.64 -53.40
CA SER A 245 58.51 -22.86 -54.06
C SER A 245 59.68 -23.81 -54.30
N LYS A 246 59.50 -25.10 -53.97
CA LYS A 246 60.49 -26.14 -54.29
C LYS A 246 60.69 -26.19 -55.82
N PRO A 247 61.93 -26.28 -56.33
CA PRO A 247 62.17 -26.42 -57.76
C PRO A 247 61.53 -27.72 -58.27
N LYS A 248 60.79 -27.60 -59.37
CA LYS A 248 60.17 -28.70 -60.10
C LYS A 248 61.30 -29.61 -60.63
N LYS A 249 61.33 -30.88 -60.22
CA LYS A 249 62.19 -31.89 -60.89
C LYS A 249 61.62 -32.11 -62.30
N PRO A 250 62.45 -32.07 -63.37
CA PRO A 250 62.03 -32.54 -64.68
C PRO A 250 61.90 -34.07 -64.63
N ASP A 251 61.02 -34.58 -65.48
CA ASP A 251 60.68 -35.99 -65.70
C ASP A 251 59.55 -36.56 -64.83
N GLU A 252 58.31 -36.27 -65.23
CA GLU A 252 57.33 -37.34 -65.39
C GLU A 252 56.35 -36.93 -66.51
N ALA A 253 56.32 -37.77 -67.54
CA ALA A 253 55.76 -37.51 -68.86
C ALA A 253 54.23 -37.48 -68.87
N ASP A 254 53.70 -36.82 -69.90
CA ASP A 254 52.31 -36.85 -70.32
C ASP A 254 51.76 -38.28 -70.39
N ASP A 255 50.62 -38.52 -69.73
CA ASP A 255 49.69 -39.56 -70.18
C ASP A 255 48.29 -38.95 -70.33
N ILE A 256 48.02 -38.57 -71.58
CA ILE A 256 46.68 -38.42 -72.12
C ILE A 256 46.05 -39.82 -72.12
N SER A 257 44.96 -39.99 -71.36
CA SER A 257 44.03 -41.10 -71.57
C SER A 257 42.65 -40.53 -71.88
N THR A 258 42.38 -40.39 -73.16
CA THR A 258 41.03 -40.37 -73.73
C THR A 258 40.48 -41.80 -73.71
N VAL A 259 39.34 -42.03 -73.06
CA VAL A 259 38.49 -43.19 -73.35
C VAL A 259 37.03 -42.73 -73.37
N VAL A 260 36.48 -42.82 -74.59
CA VAL A 260 35.09 -42.94 -75.08
C VAL A 260 33.95 -42.58 -74.12
#